data_AF-A0AAJ7JDN6-F1
#
_entry.id   AF-A0AAJ7JDN6-F1
#
_cell.length_a   1.000
_cell.length_b   1.000
_cell.length_c   1.000
_cell.angle_alpha   90.00
_cell.angle_beta   90.00
_cell.angle_gamma   90.00
#
_symmetry.space_group_name_H-M   'P 1'
#
loop_
_entity.id
_entity.type
_entity.pdbx_description
1 polymer ?
#
loop_
_entity_poly.entity_id
_entity_poly.type
_entity_poly.pdbx_seq_one_letter_code
_entity_poly.pdbx_strand_id
1 'polypeptide(L)'
;MHRDKFLIEQTKLDNGWVPMSVMLTFKMLASMSKDADVILKAIESSDLMEVSEDKKKIRRSPNHPLPVYNEEYRKAQEAKTAYVKGFPLQDTNIEKLKAFFKDFEPFENIVMRKYQDKDKKLQFKGSIFVQFKTLEDAKAFMARES
;
A
#
# COMPACT_ATOMS: atom_id res chain seq x y z
N MET A 1 -4.68 -2.79 4.50
CA MET A 1 -4.89 -3.43 5.81
C MET A 1 -5.46 -4.84 5.71
N HIS A 2 -6.55 -5.11 4.98
CA HIS A 2 -7.23 -6.42 4.95
C HIS A 2 -6.35 -7.67 4.72
N ARG A 3 -5.23 -7.53 4.01
CA ARG A 3 -4.34 -8.65 3.67
C ARG A 3 -3.20 -8.85 4.66
N ASP A 4 -2.90 -7.85 5.49
CA ASP A 4 -1.77 -7.89 6.42
C ASP A 4 -2.22 -8.48 7.76
N LYS A 5 -2.09 -9.80 7.87
CA LYS A 5 -2.52 -10.55 9.06
C LYS A 5 -1.81 -10.06 10.33
N PHE A 6 -0.51 -9.81 10.24
CA PHE A 6 0.29 -9.37 11.38
C PHE A 6 -0.21 -8.03 11.91
N LEU A 7 -0.37 -7.03 11.03
CA LEU A 7 -0.85 -5.72 11.46
C LEU A 7 -2.29 -5.78 11.99
N ILE A 8 -3.16 -6.58 11.37
CA ILE A 8 -4.53 -6.80 11.87
C ILE A 8 -4.51 -7.38 13.29
N GLU A 9 -3.67 -8.38 13.55
CA GLU A 9 -3.54 -8.97 14.89
C GLU A 9 -3.04 -7.95 15.90
N GLN A 10 -2.02 -7.15 15.56
CA GLN A 10 -1.51 -6.10 16.44
C GLN A 10 -2.58 -5.06 16.80
N THR A 11 -3.43 -4.65 15.85
CA THR A 11 -4.51 -3.70 16.12
C THR A 11 -5.58 -4.22 17.08
N LYS A 12 -5.72 -5.54 17.23
CA LYS A 12 -6.70 -6.15 18.15
C LYS A 12 -6.23 -6.15 19.61
N LEU A 13 -4.93 -5.97 19.86
CA LEU A 13 -4.35 -6.09 21.19
C LEU A 13 -4.67 -4.88 22.08
N ASP A 14 -4.79 -3.69 21.50
CA ASP A 14 -4.92 -2.44 22.25
C ASP A 14 -5.82 -1.42 21.52
N ASN A 15 -7.10 -1.77 21.28
CA ASN A 15 -8.09 -0.85 20.71
C ASN A 15 -7.62 -0.09 19.44
N GLY A 16 -6.89 -0.77 18.56
CA GLY A 16 -6.34 -0.21 17.33
C GLY A 16 -4.98 0.48 17.47
N TRP A 17 -4.48 0.68 18.68
CA TRP A 17 -3.16 1.25 18.94
C TRP A 17 -2.06 0.23 18.65
N VAL A 18 -1.07 0.67 17.90
CA VAL A 18 0.13 -0.10 17.56
C VAL A 18 1.35 0.64 18.06
N PRO A 19 2.20 0.02 18.91
CA PRO A 19 3.42 0.64 19.39
C PRO A 19 4.41 0.96 18.28
N MET A 20 5.17 2.05 18.42
CA MET A 20 6.22 2.41 17.48
C MET A 20 7.33 1.35 17.40
N SER A 21 7.59 0.61 18.48
CA SER A 21 8.52 -0.53 18.47
C SER A 21 8.10 -1.61 17.45
N VAL A 22 6.80 -1.85 17.31
CA VAL A 22 6.25 -2.78 16.31
C VAL A 22 6.33 -2.17 14.92
N MET A 23 5.95 -0.90 14.76
CA MET A 23 6.01 -0.20 13.46
C MET A 23 7.43 -0.16 12.89
N LEU A 24 8.45 0.04 13.72
CA LEU A 24 9.84 0.07 13.31
C LEU A 24 10.39 -1.29 12.88
N THR A 25 9.66 -2.40 13.07
CA THR A 25 10.01 -3.71 12.48
C THR A 25 9.69 -3.78 10.98
N PHE A 26 8.85 -2.88 10.46
CA PHE A 26 8.50 -2.84 9.05
C PHE A 26 9.66 -2.28 8.23
N LYS A 27 10.27 -3.13 7.40
CA LYS A 27 11.50 -2.83 6.65
C LYS A 27 11.45 -1.53 5.86
N MET A 28 10.32 -1.24 5.20
CA MET A 28 10.18 -0.03 4.37
C MET A 28 10.08 1.25 5.21
N LEU A 29 9.48 1.19 6.39
CA LEU A 29 9.45 2.33 7.31
C LEU A 29 10.84 2.53 7.93
N ALA A 30 11.46 1.44 8.40
CA ALA A 30 12.78 1.45 9.00
C ALA A 30 13.90 1.90 8.05
N SER A 31 13.72 1.74 6.73
CA SER A 31 14.64 2.28 5.72
C SER A 31 14.47 3.79 5.50
N MET A 32 13.32 4.37 5.85
CA MET A 32 13.08 5.81 5.74
C MET A 32 13.53 6.55 7.01
N SER A 33 13.18 6.04 8.19
CA SER A 33 13.63 6.57 9.47
C SER A 33 13.58 5.49 10.54
N LYS A 34 14.53 5.54 11.48
CA LYS A 34 14.54 4.72 12.70
C LYS A 34 14.16 5.50 13.95
N ASP A 35 14.00 6.81 13.81
CA ASP A 35 13.64 7.71 14.90
C ASP A 35 12.11 7.80 15.01
N ALA A 36 11.59 7.34 16.15
CA ALA A 36 10.17 7.35 16.43
C ALA A 36 9.61 8.78 16.48
N ASP A 37 10.35 9.75 17.02
CA ASP A 37 9.87 11.12 17.19
C ASP A 37 9.70 11.81 15.84
N VAL A 38 10.62 11.58 14.90
CA VAL A 38 10.52 12.07 13.52
C VAL A 38 9.29 11.49 12.81
N ILE A 39 9.04 10.19 12.98
CA ILE A 39 7.89 9.53 12.36
C ILE A 39 6.58 10.05 12.96
N LEU A 40 6.50 10.16 14.29
CA LEU A 40 5.30 10.64 14.98
C LEU A 40 4.97 12.09 14.59
N LYS A 41 5.98 12.95 14.54
CA LYS A 41 5.82 14.35 14.08
C LYS A 41 5.33 14.43 12.64
N ALA A 42 5.78 13.53 11.76
CA ALA A 42 5.30 13.47 10.38
C ALA A 42 3.85 12.97 10.27
N ILE A 43 3.39 12.17 11.24
CA ILE A 43 2.04 11.63 11.29
C ILE A 43 1.03 12.63 11.86
N GLU A 44 1.46 13.57 12.72
CA GLU A 44 0.59 14.57 13.34
C GLU A 44 -0.21 15.42 12.32
N SER A 45 0.29 15.58 11.09
CA SER A 45 -0.42 16.30 10.02
C SER A 45 -1.37 15.43 9.17
N SER A 46 -1.57 14.16 9.53
CA SER A 46 -2.37 13.20 8.76
C SER A 46 -3.78 13.07 9.33
N ASP A 47 -4.79 13.20 8.48
CA ASP A 47 -6.19 12.95 8.88
C ASP A 47 -6.49 11.46 9.09
N LEU A 48 -5.67 10.57 8.51
CA LEU A 48 -5.92 9.13 8.52
C LEU A 48 -5.44 8.44 9.81
N MET A 49 -4.44 9.01 10.48
CA MET A 49 -3.68 8.36 11.55
C MET A 49 -3.64 9.27 12.78
N GLU A 50 -3.88 8.69 13.95
CA GLU A 50 -3.81 9.35 15.25
C GLU A 50 -2.55 8.94 16.00
N VAL A 51 -1.97 9.88 16.74
CA VAL A 51 -0.84 9.67 17.66
C VAL A 51 -1.39 9.64 19.09
N SER A 52 -0.90 8.71 19.90
CA SER A 52 -1.30 8.61 21.32
C SER A 52 -0.77 9.80 22.13
N GLU A 53 -1.42 10.13 23.24
CA GLU A 53 -1.02 11.24 24.13
C GLU A 53 0.42 11.08 24.66
N ASP A 54 0.84 9.84 24.93
CA ASP A 54 2.18 9.50 25.39
C ASP A 54 3.23 9.48 24.26
N LYS A 55 2.83 9.77 23.01
CA LYS A 55 3.67 9.76 21.80
C LYS A 55 4.47 8.46 21.63
N LYS A 56 3.86 7.32 21.91
CA LYS A 56 4.52 5.99 21.76
C LYS A 56 3.79 5.05 20.82
N LYS A 57 2.54 5.36 20.47
CA LYS A 57 1.66 4.49 19.68
C LYS A 57 0.96 5.29 18.60
N ILE A 58 0.59 4.60 17.54
CA ILE A 58 -0.23 5.16 16.46
C ILE A 58 -1.43 4.27 16.17
N ARG A 59 -2.49 4.85 15.64
CA ARG A 59 -3.75 4.18 15.33
C ARG A 59 -4.34 4.77 14.06
N ARG A 60 -5.08 3.98 13.28
CA ARG A 60 -5.93 4.54 12.22
C ARG A 60 -7.13 5.23 12.86
N SER A 61 -7.44 6.47 12.47
CA SER A 61 -8.52 7.23 13.09
C SER A 61 -9.86 6.47 13.00
N PRO A 62 -10.65 6.39 14.08
CA PRO A 62 -12.00 5.83 14.06
C PRO A 62 -12.93 6.57 13.10
N ASN A 63 -12.65 7.84 12.78
CA ASN A 63 -13.40 8.64 11.80
C ASN A 63 -13.18 8.16 10.35
N HIS A 64 -12.14 7.37 10.11
CA HIS A 64 -11.83 6.77 8.81
C HIS A 64 -11.85 5.24 8.89
N PRO A 65 -13.04 4.64 9.12
CA PRO A 65 -13.17 3.20 9.29
C PRO A 65 -12.69 2.45 8.04
N LEU A 66 -12.31 1.19 8.23
CA LEU A 66 -12.01 0.32 7.10
C LEU A 66 -13.29 0.09 6.29
N PRO A 67 -13.21 0.06 4.95
CA PRO A 67 -14.36 -0.27 4.12
C PRO A 67 -14.83 -1.70 4.40
N VAL A 68 -16.12 -1.95 4.19
CA VAL A 68 -16.69 -3.29 4.26
C VAL A 68 -16.27 -4.06 3.00
N TYR A 69 -15.54 -5.16 3.19
CA TYR A 69 -15.00 -5.98 2.11
C TYR A 69 -16.05 -6.97 1.59
N ASN A 70 -17.13 -6.46 1.00
CA ASN A 70 -18.15 -7.25 0.33
C ASN A 70 -17.81 -7.47 -1.17
N GLU A 71 -18.66 -8.22 -1.89
CA GLU A 71 -18.46 -8.46 -3.33
C GLU A 71 -18.52 -7.17 -4.17
N GLU A 72 -19.38 -6.23 -3.80
CA GLU A 72 -19.52 -4.95 -4.50
C GLU A 72 -18.24 -4.12 -4.40
N TYR A 73 -17.65 -4.04 -3.20
CA TYR A 73 -16.35 -3.42 -2.99
C TYR A 73 -15.32 -4.09 -3.91
N ARG A 74 -15.27 -5.42 -3.93
CA ARG A 74 -14.30 -6.16 -4.75
C ARG A 74 -14.47 -5.86 -6.25
N LYS A 75 -15.69 -5.88 -6.78
CA LYS A 75 -16.00 -5.51 -8.17
C LYS A 75 -15.61 -4.06 -8.47
N ALA A 76 -15.88 -3.13 -7.55
CA ALA A 76 -15.50 -1.73 -7.71
C ALA A 76 -13.97 -1.54 -7.74
N GLN A 77 -13.20 -2.26 -6.93
CA GLN A 77 -11.74 -2.22 -6.98
C GLN A 77 -11.20 -2.83 -8.29
N GLU A 78 -11.76 -3.96 -8.72
CA GLU A 78 -11.40 -4.61 -9.98
C GLU A 78 -11.66 -3.71 -11.19
N ALA A 79 -12.80 -3.01 -11.23
CA ALA A 79 -13.14 -2.06 -12.29
C ALA A 79 -12.17 -0.88 -12.39
N LYS A 80 -11.55 -0.48 -11.27
CA LYS A 80 -10.54 0.59 -11.21
C LYS A 80 -9.10 0.07 -11.35
N THR A 81 -8.92 -1.23 -11.59
CA THR A 81 -7.59 -1.84 -11.66
C THR A 81 -7.23 -2.18 -13.11
N ALA A 82 -6.16 -1.58 -13.61
CA ALA A 82 -5.59 -1.89 -14.91
C ALA A 82 -4.53 -2.99 -14.81
N TYR A 83 -4.47 -3.86 -15.82
CA TYR A 83 -3.40 -4.82 -16.00
C TYR A 83 -2.36 -4.25 -16.97
N VAL A 84 -1.10 -4.18 -16.55
CA VAL A 84 0.00 -3.66 -17.38
C VAL A 84 1.10 -4.71 -17.47
N LYS A 85 1.55 -4.99 -18.69
CA LYS A 85 2.61 -5.96 -19.01
C LYS A 85 3.66 -5.30 -19.89
N GLY A 86 4.89 -5.78 -19.83
CA GLY A 86 6.01 -5.31 -20.65
C GLY A 86 7.22 -4.85 -19.84
N PHE A 87 7.18 -5.02 -18.52
CA PHE A 87 8.28 -4.62 -17.66
C PHE A 87 9.43 -5.62 -17.73
N PRO A 88 10.70 -5.15 -17.69
CA PRO A 88 11.87 -6.00 -17.58
C PRO A 88 11.76 -6.99 -16.42
N LEU A 89 12.11 -8.26 -16.66
CA LEU A 89 12.03 -9.31 -15.64
C LEU A 89 13.08 -9.12 -14.54
N GLN A 90 14.23 -8.54 -14.91
CA GLN A 90 15.32 -8.22 -14.02
C GLN A 90 15.34 -6.71 -13.75
N ASP A 91 15.79 -6.32 -12.56
CA ASP A 91 16.01 -4.90 -12.18
C ASP A 91 14.74 -4.01 -12.12
N THR A 92 13.55 -4.58 -12.26
CA THR A 92 12.29 -3.87 -11.96
C THR A 92 12.00 -3.93 -10.46
N ASN A 93 11.94 -2.77 -9.81
CA ASN A 93 11.55 -2.61 -8.41
C ASN A 93 10.33 -1.68 -8.28
N ILE A 94 9.76 -1.60 -7.08
CA ILE A 94 8.56 -0.79 -6.84
C ILE A 94 8.83 0.72 -6.99
N GLU A 95 10.05 1.18 -6.74
CA GLU A 95 10.43 2.59 -6.84
C GLU A 95 10.47 3.06 -8.29
N LYS A 96 11.07 2.27 -9.19
CA LYS A 96 11.07 2.51 -10.64
C LYS A 96 9.65 2.51 -11.20
N LEU A 97 8.80 1.57 -10.73
CA LEU A 97 7.39 1.56 -11.12
C LEU A 97 6.67 2.84 -10.63
N LYS A 98 6.86 3.25 -9.38
CA LYS A 98 6.29 4.51 -8.87
C LYS A 98 6.76 5.72 -9.67
N ALA A 99 8.04 5.76 -10.04
CA ALA A 99 8.58 6.83 -10.88
C ALA A 99 7.96 6.85 -12.28
N PHE A 100 7.80 5.68 -12.90
CA PHE A 100 7.15 5.54 -14.22
C PHE A 100 5.67 5.96 -14.19
N PHE A 101 4.93 5.58 -13.14
CA PHE A 101 3.51 5.89 -13.02
C PHE A 101 3.21 7.30 -12.49
N LYS A 102 4.23 8.07 -12.09
CA LYS A 102 4.06 9.41 -11.52
C LYS A 102 3.29 10.36 -12.46
N ASP A 103 3.54 10.26 -13.75
CA ASP A 103 2.87 11.09 -14.78
C ASP A 103 1.44 10.61 -15.09
N PHE A 104 1.04 9.48 -14.51
CA PHE A 104 -0.27 8.84 -14.67
C PHE A 104 -1.10 8.88 -13.38
N GLU A 105 -0.72 9.74 -12.43
CA GLU A 105 -1.53 9.99 -11.24
C GLU A 105 -2.93 10.51 -11.60
N PRO A 106 -3.97 10.17 -10.80
CA PRO A 106 -3.86 9.55 -9.48
C PRO A 106 -4.06 8.02 -9.46
N PHE A 107 -3.04 7.28 -8.99
CA PHE A 107 -3.15 5.86 -8.66
C PHE A 107 -3.06 5.61 -7.14
N GLU A 108 -3.73 4.57 -6.64
CA GLU A 108 -3.75 4.17 -5.23
C GLU A 108 -2.73 3.09 -4.89
N ASN A 109 -2.57 2.10 -5.77
CA ASN A 109 -1.79 0.91 -5.45
C ASN A 109 -1.16 0.28 -6.69
N ILE A 110 0.07 -0.20 -6.52
CA ILE A 110 0.80 -0.96 -7.54
C ILE A 110 1.13 -2.34 -6.97
N VAL A 111 0.60 -3.39 -7.60
CA VAL A 111 0.82 -4.78 -7.19
C VAL A 111 1.65 -5.49 -8.26
N MET A 112 2.92 -5.76 -7.94
CA MET A 112 3.80 -6.57 -8.79
C MET A 112 3.36 -8.03 -8.78
N ARG A 113 3.14 -8.61 -9.97
CA ARG A 113 2.81 -10.03 -10.08
C ARG A 113 4.11 -10.84 -10.00
N LYS A 114 4.17 -11.77 -9.04
CA LYS A 114 5.33 -12.66 -8.86
C LYS A 114 4.94 -14.12 -9.10
N TYR A 115 5.89 -14.95 -9.50
CA TYR A 115 5.78 -16.40 -9.46
C TYR A 115 6.83 -16.97 -8.52
N GLN A 116 6.57 -18.17 -8.03
CA GLN A 116 7.55 -18.93 -7.29
C GLN A 116 8.31 -19.81 -8.29
N ASP A 117 9.62 -19.66 -8.34
CA ASP A 117 10.49 -20.51 -9.16
C ASP A 117 10.73 -21.88 -8.48
N LYS A 118 11.40 -22.80 -9.18
CA LYS A 118 11.77 -24.14 -8.67
C LYS A 118 12.54 -24.05 -7.34
N ASP A 119 13.36 -23.01 -7.17
CA ASP A 119 14.12 -22.73 -5.94
C ASP A 119 13.29 -22.06 -4.83
N LYS A 120 11.96 -22.05 -4.95
CA LYS A 120 11.02 -21.38 -4.04
C LYS A 120 11.23 -19.85 -3.92
N LYS A 121 12.02 -19.23 -4.80
CA LYS A 121 12.24 -17.78 -4.84
C LYS A 121 11.12 -17.08 -5.59
N LEU A 122 10.69 -15.92 -5.08
CA LEU A 122 9.68 -15.09 -5.72
C LEU A 122 10.31 -14.22 -6.81
N GLN A 123 10.00 -14.54 -8.06
CA GLN A 123 10.48 -13.83 -9.25
C GLN A 123 9.37 -12.97 -9.87
N PHE A 124 9.74 -11.84 -10.45
CA PHE A 124 8.79 -10.93 -11.09
C PHE A 124 8.31 -11.47 -12.45
N LYS A 125 7.00 -11.39 -12.72
CA LYS A 125 6.37 -11.88 -13.97
C LYS A 125 6.41 -10.89 -15.14
N GLY A 126 7.03 -9.71 -14.99
CA GLY A 126 7.00 -8.67 -16.03
C GLY A 126 5.63 -8.01 -16.21
N SER A 127 4.73 -8.17 -15.24
CA SER A 127 3.38 -7.61 -15.24
C SER A 127 2.94 -7.16 -13.85
N ILE A 128 2.09 -6.15 -13.81
CA ILE A 128 1.60 -5.52 -12.59
C ILE A 128 0.09 -5.28 -12.69
N PHE A 129 -0.53 -5.06 -11.54
CA PHE A 129 -1.84 -4.42 -11.44
C PHE A 129 -1.67 -3.01 -10.89
N VAL A 130 -2.25 -2.03 -11.57
CA VAL A 130 -2.29 -0.63 -11.13
C VAL A 130 -3.72 -0.28 -10.80
N GLN A 131 -3.97 0.07 -9.55
CA GLN A 131 -5.28 0.47 -9.06
C GLN A 131 -5.37 1.99 -9.04
N PHE A 132 -6.39 2.55 -9.68
CA PHE A 132 -6.65 3.99 -9.73
C PHE A 132 -7.65 4.45 -8.68
N LYS A 133 -7.65 5.76 -8.35
CA LYS A 133 -8.60 6.34 -7.39
C LYS A 133 -10.04 6.25 -7.91
N THR A 134 -10.24 6.60 -9.17
CA THR A 134 -11.56 6.58 -9.82
C THR A 134 -11.62 5.63 -10.99
N LEU A 135 -12.84 5.28 -11.40
CA LEU A 135 -13.08 4.48 -12.59
C LEU A 135 -12.71 5.26 -13.87
N GLU A 136 -12.90 6.57 -13.84
CA GLU A 136 -12.60 7.47 -14.95
C GLU A 136 -11.08 7.53 -15.20
N ASP A 137 -10.28 7.63 -14.14
CA ASP A 137 -8.81 7.58 -14.24
C ASP A 137 -8.34 6.26 -14.87
N ALA A 138 -8.90 5.14 -14.42
CA ALA A 138 -8.57 3.82 -14.99
C ALA A 138 -8.95 3.73 -16.47
N LYS A 139 -10.13 4.24 -16.85
CA LYS A 139 -10.56 4.28 -18.26
C LYS A 139 -9.69 5.21 -19.10
N ALA A 140 -9.36 6.39 -18.59
CA ALA A 140 -8.49 7.36 -19.26
C ALA A 140 -7.09 6.78 -19.46
N PHE A 141 -6.55 6.07 -18.47
CA PHE A 141 -5.29 5.36 -18.61
C PHE A 141 -5.36 4.26 -19.68
N MET A 142 -6.41 3.44 -19.68
CA MET A 142 -6.57 2.36 -20.67
C MET A 142 -6.86 2.87 -22.09
N ALA A 143 -7.42 4.07 -22.23
CA ALA A 143 -7.71 4.70 -23.52
C ALA A 143 -6.48 5.38 -24.15
N ARG A 144 -5.39 5.57 -23.39
CA ARG A 144 -4.11 6.01 -23.95
C ARG A 144 -3.51 4.85 -24.72
N GLU A 145 -3.52 4.94 -26.05
CA GLU A 145 -2.83 3.98 -26.91
C GLU A 145 -1.32 3.98 -26.64
N SER A 146 -0.70 2.82 -26.86
CA SER A 146 0.71 2.52 -26.57
C SER A 146 1.69 3.22 -27.50
#